data_AF-A0A553NUE7-F1
#
_entry.id   AF-A0A553NUE7-F1
#
_cell.length_a   1.000
_cell.length_b   1.000
_cell.length_c   1.000
_cell.angle_alpha   90.00
_cell.angle_beta   90.00
_cell.angle_gamma   90.00
#
_symmetry.space_group_name_H-M   'P 1'
#
loop_
_entity.id
_entity.type
_entity.pdbx_description
1 polymer ?
#
loop_
_entity_poly.entity_id
_entity_poly.type
_entity_poly.pdbx_seq_one_letter_code
_entity_poly.pdbx_strand_id
1 'polypeptide(L)'
;MSEMAKETFKQVSESMFPGITHSLHSKPPEIRLGHEIVTNLSLQMCLFFNVCYFPFWLIISILITSLKYEHLNYLYKFILVTVLAATIAIEIVRLYLGYLGNLMERVPELAGFWLLSVLLQFPLQAFLFFNEDLVILPLERAANFVMVGLVLAELITGFIALRKITKHQAKKFHLLQLRQEAIFEFE
;
A
#
# COMPACT_ATOMS: atom_id res chain seq x y z
N MET A 1 -39.79 -12.64 47.25
CA MET A 1 -40.06 -13.75 46.30
C MET A 1 -39.21 -13.75 45.03
N SER A 2 -38.39 -12.72 44.77
CA SER A 2 -37.62 -12.60 43.51
C SER A 2 -36.28 -13.38 43.49
N GLU A 3 -35.57 -13.46 44.63
CA GLU A 3 -34.21 -14.05 44.65
C GLU A 3 -34.21 -15.59 44.60
N MET A 4 -35.11 -16.24 45.33
CA MET A 4 -35.21 -17.70 45.35
C MET A 4 -35.55 -18.28 43.97
N ALA A 5 -36.39 -17.60 43.19
CA ALA A 5 -36.72 -18.02 41.84
C ALA A 5 -35.50 -17.93 40.90
N LYS A 6 -34.66 -16.91 41.07
CA LYS A 6 -33.41 -16.77 40.30
C LYS A 6 -32.40 -17.85 40.64
N GLU A 7 -32.28 -18.21 41.91
CA GLU A 7 -31.37 -19.28 42.35
C GLU A 7 -31.80 -20.65 41.80
N THR A 8 -33.10 -20.97 41.86
CA THR A 8 -33.62 -22.21 41.29
C THR A 8 -33.42 -22.26 39.78
N PHE A 9 -33.67 -21.14 39.08
CA PHE A 9 -33.43 -21.07 37.63
C PHE A 9 -31.96 -21.28 37.28
N LYS A 10 -31.05 -20.66 38.04
CA LYS A 10 -29.61 -20.80 37.85
C LYS A 10 -29.14 -22.24 38.09
N GLN A 11 -29.63 -22.88 39.15
CA GLN A 11 -29.28 -24.26 39.49
C GLN A 11 -29.79 -25.25 38.44
N VAL A 12 -31.02 -25.07 37.96
CA VAL A 12 -31.58 -25.91 36.89
C VAL A 12 -30.83 -25.68 35.58
N SER A 13 -30.47 -24.42 35.27
CA SER A 13 -29.68 -24.06 34.09
C SER A 13 -28.29 -24.71 34.11
N GLU A 14 -27.58 -24.70 35.25
CA GLU A 14 -26.27 -25.36 35.40
C GLU A 14 -26.34 -26.88 35.27
N SER A 15 -27.45 -27.49 35.71
CA SER A 15 -27.68 -28.95 35.58
C SER A 15 -27.99 -29.38 34.15
N MET A 16 -28.65 -28.55 33.35
CA MET A 16 -28.99 -28.87 31.96
C MET A 16 -27.88 -28.50 30.97
N PHE A 17 -27.13 -27.44 31.27
CA PHE A 17 -26.09 -26.90 30.39
C PHE A 17 -24.81 -26.58 31.16
N PRO A 18 -24.03 -27.61 31.57
CA PRO A 18 -22.78 -27.40 32.28
C PRO A 18 -21.78 -26.65 31.40
N GLY A 19 -21.48 -25.40 31.76
CA GLY A 19 -20.46 -24.56 31.08
C GLY A 19 -20.97 -23.29 30.40
N ILE A 20 -22.27 -23.16 30.13
CA ILE A 20 -22.83 -21.95 29.46
C ILE A 20 -22.83 -20.74 30.41
N THR A 21 -23.01 -20.94 31.72
CA THR A 21 -22.99 -19.84 32.70
C THR A 21 -21.60 -19.20 32.82
N HIS A 22 -20.54 -20.01 32.65
CA HIS A 22 -19.16 -19.51 32.58
C HIS A 22 -18.93 -18.74 31.28
N SER A 23 -19.55 -19.15 30.16
CA SER A 23 -19.48 -18.44 28.87
C SER A 23 -20.33 -17.16 28.82
N LEU A 24 -21.38 -17.06 29.64
CA LEU A 24 -22.24 -15.86 29.78
C LEU A 24 -21.61 -14.78 30.64
N HIS A 25 -20.84 -15.16 31.66
CA HIS A 25 -20.15 -14.22 32.57
C HIS A 25 -18.72 -13.90 32.12
N SER A 26 -18.09 -14.79 31.35
CA SER A 26 -17.03 -14.36 30.46
C SER A 26 -17.71 -13.52 29.38
N LYS A 27 -17.60 -12.19 29.47
CA LYS A 27 -17.69 -11.36 28.27
C LYS A 27 -16.89 -12.13 27.21
N PRO A 28 -17.49 -12.60 26.09
CA PRO A 28 -16.69 -13.21 25.02
C PRO A 28 -15.53 -12.26 24.85
N PRO A 29 -14.25 -12.73 24.88
CA PRO A 29 -13.10 -11.84 24.89
C PRO A 29 -13.46 -10.78 23.88
N GLU A 30 -13.63 -9.56 24.36
CA GLU A 30 -14.08 -8.47 23.54
C GLU A 30 -12.94 -8.43 22.54
N ILE A 31 -13.12 -9.10 21.39
CA ILE A 31 -12.19 -9.02 20.28
C ILE A 31 -12.51 -7.61 19.87
N ARG A 32 -11.87 -6.67 20.58
CA ARG A 32 -11.43 -5.43 20.04
C ARG A 32 -10.67 -5.94 18.82
N LEU A 33 -11.39 -6.05 17.70
CA LEU A 33 -10.89 -5.48 16.47
C LEU A 33 -10.54 -4.04 16.88
N GLY A 34 -9.41 -3.89 17.58
CA GLY A 34 -8.69 -2.66 17.57
C GLY A 34 -8.56 -2.43 16.08
N HIS A 35 -9.08 -1.30 15.64
CA HIS A 35 -8.64 -0.69 14.39
C HIS A 35 -7.16 -0.34 14.60
N GLU A 36 -6.31 -1.34 14.80
CA GLU A 36 -4.88 -1.20 14.83
C GLU A 36 -4.53 -0.99 13.37
N ILE A 37 -4.49 0.28 12.99
CA ILE A 37 -4.17 0.71 11.64
C ILE A 37 -2.76 0.17 11.34
N VAL A 38 -2.67 -0.87 10.53
CA VAL A 38 -1.46 -1.53 10.04
C VAL A 38 -0.90 -0.73 8.85
N THR A 39 -0.76 0.58 9.03
CA THR A 39 -0.02 1.41 8.08
C THR A 39 1.45 1.07 8.11
N ASN A 40 2.10 1.00 6.95
CA ASN A 40 3.53 0.79 6.89
C ASN A 40 4.25 2.15 6.89
N LEU A 41 4.85 2.49 8.04
CA LEU A 41 5.59 3.75 8.22
C LEU A 41 6.75 3.88 7.22
N SER A 42 7.51 2.82 6.99
CA SER A 42 8.65 2.85 6.06
C SER A 42 8.21 3.22 4.64
N LEU A 43 7.10 2.64 4.18
CA LEU A 43 6.53 2.99 2.87
C LEU A 43 6.08 4.45 2.82
N GLN A 44 5.43 4.97 3.88
CA GLN A 44 5.05 6.40 3.91
C GLN A 44 6.26 7.33 3.84
N MET A 45 7.34 7.01 4.55
CA MET A 45 8.56 7.82 4.52
C MET A 45 9.18 7.83 3.12
N CYS A 46 9.24 6.68 2.44
CA CYS A 46 9.73 6.60 1.06
C CYS A 46 8.87 7.44 0.10
N LEU A 47 7.54 7.31 0.17
CA LEU A 47 6.60 8.09 -0.64
C LEU A 47 6.75 9.59 -0.39
N PHE A 48 6.90 10.00 0.86
CA PHE A 48 7.12 11.40 1.23
C PHE A 48 8.38 11.97 0.59
N PHE A 49 9.51 11.27 0.72
CA PHE A 49 10.76 11.72 0.10
C PHE A 49 10.65 11.81 -1.42
N ASN A 50 9.95 10.87 -2.04
CA ASN A 50 9.75 10.91 -3.48
C ASN A 50 8.85 12.08 -3.91
N VAL A 51 7.73 12.33 -3.22
CA VAL A 51 6.90 13.53 -3.48
C VAL A 51 7.72 14.82 -3.39
N CYS A 52 8.62 14.93 -2.40
CA CYS A 52 9.50 16.09 -2.28
C CYS A 52 10.56 16.16 -3.38
N TYR A 53 11.13 15.02 -3.80
CA TYR A 53 12.19 14.96 -4.79
C TYR A 53 11.70 15.12 -6.24
N PHE A 54 10.51 14.59 -6.53
CA PHE A 54 9.89 14.60 -7.85
C PHE A 54 9.88 15.96 -8.57
N PRO A 55 9.50 17.10 -7.95
CA PRO A 55 9.56 18.40 -8.63
C PRO A 55 10.99 18.81 -9.02
N PHE A 56 12.00 18.49 -8.20
CA PHE A 56 13.40 18.77 -8.54
C PHE A 56 13.86 17.90 -9.71
N TRP A 57 13.55 16.60 -9.66
CA TRP A 57 13.83 15.69 -10.75
C TRP A 57 13.17 16.16 -12.05
N LEU A 58 11.90 16.57 -12.01
CA LEU A 58 11.15 17.08 -13.15
C LEU A 58 11.82 18.32 -13.79
N ILE A 59 12.20 19.30 -12.97
CA ILE A 59 12.87 20.51 -13.45
C ILE A 59 14.20 20.15 -14.11
N ILE A 60 15.02 19.31 -13.48
CA ILE A 60 16.31 18.87 -14.04
C ILE A 60 16.08 18.14 -15.36
N SER A 61 15.13 17.21 -15.42
CA SER A 61 14.81 16.45 -16.63
C SER A 61 14.36 17.35 -17.79
N ILE A 62 13.52 18.36 -17.52
CA ILE A 62 13.08 19.33 -18.54
C ILE A 62 14.26 20.18 -19.02
N LEU A 63 15.06 20.72 -18.11
CA LEU A 63 16.21 21.56 -18.44
C LEU A 63 17.24 20.79 -19.27
N ILE A 64 17.66 19.60 -18.82
CA ILE A 64 18.62 18.78 -19.55
C ILE A 64 18.07 18.34 -20.90
N THR A 65 16.80 17.92 -20.96
CA THR A 65 16.14 17.57 -22.23
C THR A 65 16.21 18.73 -23.20
N SER A 66 15.94 19.96 -22.75
CA SER A 66 15.98 21.17 -23.59
C SER A 66 17.39 21.45 -24.12
N LEU A 67 18.43 21.24 -23.32
CA LEU A 67 19.83 21.43 -23.71
C LEU A 67 20.30 20.42 -24.77
N LYS A 68 19.93 19.15 -24.61
CA LYS A 68 20.36 18.08 -25.52
C LYS A 68 19.41 17.86 -26.70
N TYR A 69 18.24 18.52 -26.72
CA TYR A 69 17.18 18.26 -27.69
C TYR A 69 17.66 18.38 -29.14
N GLU A 70 18.46 19.39 -29.46
CA GLU A 70 18.98 19.59 -30.83
C GLU A 70 20.04 18.59 -31.27
N HIS A 71 20.68 17.92 -30.30
CA HIS A 71 21.74 16.94 -30.56
C HIS A 71 21.19 15.52 -30.79
N LEU A 72 19.91 15.30 -30.54
CA LEU A 72 19.26 14.00 -30.69
C LEU A 72 18.71 13.81 -32.11
N ASN A 73 18.76 12.57 -32.60
CA ASN A 73 18.08 12.19 -33.84
C ASN A 73 16.55 12.30 -33.67
N TYR A 74 15.82 12.56 -34.75
CA TYR A 74 14.36 12.78 -34.77
C TYR A 74 13.57 11.69 -34.02
N LEU A 75 13.92 10.41 -34.25
CA LEU A 75 13.27 9.28 -33.58
C LEU A 75 13.50 9.31 -32.06
N TYR A 76 14.71 9.63 -31.60
CA TYR A 76 15.03 9.73 -30.18
C TYR A 76 14.41 10.97 -29.52
N LYS A 77 14.25 12.09 -30.24
CA LYS A 77 13.49 13.25 -29.75
C LYS A 77 12.06 12.84 -29.39
N PHE A 78 11.38 12.15 -30.30
CA PHE A 78 10.02 11.66 -30.09
C PHE A 78 9.95 10.69 -28.89
N ILE A 79 10.80 9.66 -28.88
CA ILE A 79 10.83 8.67 -27.80
C ILE A 79 11.10 9.32 -26.44
N LEU A 80 12.08 10.22 -26.35
CA LEU A 80 12.44 10.89 -25.11
C LEU A 80 11.25 11.68 -24.54
N VAL A 81 10.59 12.49 -25.37
CA VAL A 81 9.42 13.28 -24.94
C VAL A 81 8.28 12.37 -24.49
N THR A 82 7.99 11.31 -25.25
CA THR A 82 6.93 10.35 -24.90
C THR A 82 7.24 9.62 -23.58
N VAL A 83 8.46 9.11 -23.41
CA VAL A 83 8.87 8.42 -22.18
C VAL A 83 8.85 9.36 -20.99
N LEU A 84 9.36 10.60 -21.14
CA LEU A 84 9.35 11.57 -20.05
C LEU A 84 7.92 11.94 -19.63
N ALA A 85 7.03 12.20 -20.60
CA ALA A 85 5.63 12.48 -20.34
C ALA A 85 4.92 11.31 -19.65
N ALA A 86 5.14 10.08 -20.14
CA ALA A 86 4.59 8.87 -19.53
C ALA A 86 5.09 8.69 -18.10
N THR A 87 6.40 8.86 -17.86
CA THR A 87 7.04 8.76 -16.55
C THR A 87 6.41 9.74 -15.55
N ILE A 88 6.17 10.98 -15.98
CA ILE A 88 5.52 12.01 -15.14
C ILE A 88 4.09 11.63 -14.79
N ALA A 89 3.29 11.24 -15.79
CA ALA A 89 1.89 10.88 -15.58
C ALA A 89 1.75 9.66 -14.68
N ILE A 90 2.56 8.63 -14.93
CA ILE A 90 2.59 7.40 -14.12
C ILE A 90 3.05 7.72 -12.71
N GLU A 91 4.10 8.52 -12.51
CA GLU A 91 4.61 8.85 -11.17
C GLU A 91 3.55 9.53 -10.31
N ILE A 92 2.78 10.47 -10.87
CA ILE A 92 1.70 11.15 -10.16
C ILE A 92 0.64 10.14 -9.69
N VAL A 93 0.15 9.29 -10.60
CA VAL A 93 -0.87 8.28 -10.27
C VAL A 93 -0.32 7.26 -9.27
N ARG A 94 0.92 6.82 -9.47
CA ARG A 94 1.62 5.86 -8.60
C ARG A 94 1.72 6.41 -7.19
N LEU A 95 2.28 7.61 -7.00
CA LEU A 95 2.42 8.24 -5.68
C LEU A 95 1.06 8.42 -4.98
N TYR A 96 0.02 8.83 -5.72
CA TYR A 96 -1.34 8.94 -5.19
C TYR A 96 -1.87 7.60 -4.67
N LEU A 97 -1.77 6.53 -5.47
CA LEU A 97 -2.22 5.19 -5.08
C LEU A 97 -1.41 4.64 -3.90
N GLY A 98 -0.10 4.89 -3.85
CA GLY A 98 0.76 4.45 -2.76
C GLY A 98 0.37 5.10 -1.44
N TYR A 99 0.16 6.42 -1.46
CA TYR A 99 -0.26 7.18 -0.28
C TYR A 99 -1.64 6.73 0.21
N LEU A 100 -2.63 6.69 -0.70
CA LEU A 100 -4.00 6.31 -0.39
C LEU A 100 -4.10 4.85 0.08
N GLY A 101 -3.50 3.92 -0.67
CA GLY A 101 -3.56 2.49 -0.39
C GLY A 101 -2.90 2.11 0.93
N ASN A 102 -1.80 2.77 1.30
CA ASN A 102 -1.14 2.52 2.57
C ASN A 102 -1.87 3.17 3.75
N LEU A 103 -2.37 4.41 3.63
CA LEU A 103 -3.11 5.09 4.72
C LEU A 103 -4.49 4.48 4.97
N MET A 104 -5.21 4.13 3.91
CA MET A 104 -6.57 3.60 4.00
C MET A 104 -6.61 2.06 4.01
N GLU A 105 -5.44 1.40 4.04
CA GLU A 105 -5.28 -0.06 3.99
C GLU A 105 -6.03 -0.74 2.84
N ARG A 106 -6.16 -0.03 1.73
CA ARG A 106 -6.89 -0.55 0.58
C ARG A 106 -5.95 -1.36 -0.29
N VAL A 107 -6.09 -2.68 -0.18
CA VAL A 107 -5.31 -3.67 -0.95
C VAL A 107 -5.31 -3.38 -2.45
N PRO A 108 -6.45 -3.07 -3.11
CA PRO A 108 -6.46 -2.84 -4.56
C PRO A 108 -5.59 -1.66 -4.98
N GLU A 109 -5.68 -0.53 -4.28
CA GLU A 109 -4.91 0.68 -4.55
C GLU A 109 -3.42 0.45 -4.31
N LEU A 110 -3.06 -0.23 -3.21
CA LEU A 110 -1.66 -0.55 -2.91
C LEU A 110 -1.08 -1.57 -3.91
N ALA A 111 -1.88 -2.53 -4.38
CA ALA A 111 -1.49 -3.43 -5.45
C ALA A 111 -1.31 -2.68 -6.77
N GLY A 112 -2.19 -1.71 -7.08
CA GLY A 112 -2.06 -0.82 -8.22
C GLY A 112 -0.77 0.00 -8.18
N PHE A 113 -0.47 0.64 -7.04
CA PHE A 113 0.82 1.29 -6.79
C PHE A 113 1.99 0.36 -7.11
N TRP A 114 2.02 -0.83 -6.51
CA TRP A 114 3.13 -1.76 -6.65
C TRP A 114 3.28 -2.26 -8.11
N LEU A 115 2.16 -2.54 -8.78
CA LEU A 115 2.13 -2.97 -10.17
C LEU A 115 2.64 -1.88 -11.12
N LEU A 116 2.18 -0.64 -10.94
CA LEU A 116 2.66 0.52 -11.70
C LEU A 116 4.16 0.73 -11.50
N SER A 117 4.65 0.58 -10.26
CA SER A 117 6.07 0.69 -9.94
C SER A 117 6.92 -0.34 -10.69
N VAL A 118 6.52 -1.63 -10.69
CA VAL A 118 7.29 -2.71 -11.32
C VAL A 118 7.17 -2.69 -12.84
N LEU A 119 5.95 -2.56 -13.37
CA LEU A 119 5.69 -2.80 -14.79
C LEU A 119 5.90 -1.58 -15.67
N LEU A 120 5.65 -0.38 -15.15
CA LEU A 120 5.70 0.84 -15.95
C LEU A 120 6.82 1.76 -15.47
N GLN A 121 6.82 2.14 -14.19
CA GLN A 121 7.74 3.16 -13.70
C GLN A 121 9.19 2.69 -13.76
N PHE A 122 9.50 1.49 -13.24
CA PHE A 122 10.86 0.99 -13.23
C PHE A 122 11.44 0.79 -14.64
N PRO A 123 10.74 0.18 -15.62
CA PRO A 123 11.24 0.07 -16.99
C PRO A 123 11.46 1.42 -17.68
N LEU A 124 10.54 2.39 -17.51
CA LEU A 124 10.70 3.72 -18.09
C LEU A 124 11.89 4.46 -17.45
N GLN A 125 12.04 4.36 -16.13
CA GLN A 125 13.17 4.97 -15.42
C GLN A 125 14.50 4.31 -15.82
N ALA A 126 14.52 2.98 -15.98
CA ALA A 126 15.68 2.24 -16.46
C ALA A 126 16.04 2.66 -17.90
N PHE A 127 15.05 2.86 -18.78
CA PHE A 127 15.29 3.37 -20.13
C PHE A 127 15.97 4.75 -20.11
N LEU A 128 15.47 5.68 -19.30
CA LEU A 128 16.09 7.01 -19.14
C LEU A 128 17.49 6.96 -18.51
N PHE A 129 17.80 5.93 -17.71
CA PHE A 129 19.06 5.81 -17.00
C PHE A 129 20.16 5.10 -17.80
N PHE A 130 19.81 4.04 -18.56
CA PHE A 130 20.78 3.18 -19.24
C PHE A 130 20.96 3.47 -20.74
N ASN A 131 20.00 4.15 -21.38
CA ASN A 131 20.07 4.35 -22.83
C ASN A 131 21.06 5.48 -23.20
N GLU A 132 22.30 5.12 -23.49
CA GLU A 132 23.37 6.07 -23.84
C GLU A 132 23.11 6.84 -25.13
N ASP A 133 22.27 6.34 -26.04
CA ASP A 133 21.86 7.04 -27.27
C ASP A 133 21.06 8.31 -26.98
N LEU A 134 20.53 8.46 -25.76
CA LEU A 134 19.91 9.70 -25.28
C LEU A 134 20.92 10.78 -24.90
N VAL A 135 22.23 10.57 -25.11
CA VAL A 135 23.31 11.50 -24.75
C VAL A 135 23.14 11.94 -23.30
N ILE A 136 23.30 10.99 -22.37
CA ILE A 136 23.00 11.19 -20.96
C ILE A 136 24.04 12.13 -20.33
N LEU A 137 23.61 13.30 -19.84
CA LEU A 137 24.49 14.23 -19.15
C LEU A 137 24.73 13.80 -17.69
N PRO A 138 25.89 14.14 -17.08
CA PRO A 138 26.19 13.74 -15.70
C PRO A 138 25.14 14.19 -14.67
N LEU A 139 24.58 15.39 -14.83
CA LEU A 139 23.54 15.92 -13.94
C LEU A 139 22.22 15.13 -14.04
N GLU A 140 21.80 14.79 -15.26
CA GLU A 140 20.65 13.92 -15.50
C GLU A 140 20.87 12.52 -14.94
N ARG A 141 22.07 11.96 -15.12
CA ARG A 141 22.43 10.65 -14.55
C ARG A 141 22.34 10.67 -13.03
N ALA A 142 22.86 11.70 -12.37
CA ALA A 142 22.76 11.87 -10.93
C ALA A 142 21.29 11.98 -10.47
N ALA A 143 20.48 12.75 -11.19
CA ALA A 143 19.06 12.90 -10.86
C ALA A 143 18.28 11.57 -11.03
N ASN A 144 18.49 10.89 -12.15
CA ASN A 144 17.86 9.59 -12.41
C ASN A 144 18.34 8.53 -11.42
N PHE A 145 19.59 8.56 -10.98
CA PHE A 145 20.11 7.63 -9.97
C PHE A 145 19.34 7.73 -8.64
N VAL A 146 19.13 8.97 -8.16
CA VAL A 146 18.35 9.19 -6.92
C VAL A 146 16.92 8.73 -7.10
N MET A 147 16.29 9.05 -8.23
CA MET A 147 14.92 8.60 -8.54
C MET A 147 14.81 7.07 -8.55
N VAL A 148 15.71 6.37 -9.25
CA VAL A 148 15.76 4.89 -9.27
C VAL A 148 15.92 4.34 -7.86
N GLY A 149 16.79 4.93 -7.04
CA GLY A 149 16.99 4.52 -5.64
C GLY A 149 15.72 4.63 -4.81
N LEU A 150 14.98 5.74 -4.94
CA LEU A 150 13.69 5.94 -4.26
C LEU A 150 12.65 4.91 -4.72
N VAL A 151 12.51 4.70 -6.04
CA VAL A 151 11.59 3.70 -6.60
C VAL A 151 11.91 2.29 -6.12
N LEU A 152 13.20 1.91 -6.04
CA LEU A 152 13.61 0.61 -5.52
C LEU A 152 13.28 0.44 -4.03
N ALA A 153 13.52 1.47 -3.22
CA ALA A 153 13.14 1.45 -1.81
C ALA A 153 11.61 1.31 -1.62
N GLU A 154 10.84 2.01 -2.44
CA GLU A 154 9.38 1.91 -2.51
C GLU A 154 8.89 0.54 -2.96
N LEU A 155 9.56 -0.11 -3.92
CA LEU A 155 9.23 -1.47 -4.36
C LEU A 155 9.39 -2.49 -3.23
N ILE A 156 10.49 -2.40 -2.48
CA ILE A 156 10.79 -3.29 -1.35
C ILE A 156 9.78 -3.06 -0.23
N THR A 157 9.63 -1.80 0.22
CA THR A 157 8.74 -1.45 1.33
C THR A 157 7.27 -1.66 0.96
N GLY A 158 6.90 -1.37 -0.29
CA GLY A 158 5.58 -1.60 -0.87
C GLY A 158 5.20 -3.07 -0.90
N PHE A 159 6.12 -3.95 -1.31
CA PHE A 159 5.88 -5.39 -1.27
C PHE A 159 5.64 -5.90 0.15
N ILE A 160 6.43 -5.41 1.12
CA ILE A 160 6.26 -5.75 2.53
C ILE A 160 4.90 -5.26 3.05
N ALA A 161 4.51 -4.02 2.72
CA ALA A 161 3.22 -3.45 3.09
C ALA A 161 2.06 -4.26 2.51
N LEU A 162 2.14 -4.62 1.22
CA LEU A 162 1.13 -5.42 0.55
C LEU A 162 0.95 -6.78 1.23
N ARG A 163 2.04 -7.52 1.47
CA ARG A 163 1.99 -8.81 2.20
C ARG A 163 1.37 -8.69 3.60
N LYS A 164 1.66 -7.61 4.33
CA LYS A 164 1.10 -7.38 5.67
C LYS A 164 -0.40 -7.11 5.60
N ILE A 165 -0.83 -6.22 4.72
CA ILE A 165 -2.23 -5.79 4.62
C ILE A 165 -3.12 -6.91 4.06
N THR A 166 -2.66 -7.70 3.08
CA THR A 166 -3.42 -8.85 2.58
C THR A 166 -3.63 -9.92 3.66
N LYS A 167 -2.60 -10.21 4.48
CA LYS A 167 -2.73 -11.13 5.61
C LYS A 167 -3.70 -10.60 6.66
N HIS A 168 -3.68 -9.30 6.92
CA HIS A 168 -4.61 -8.66 7.86
C HIS A 168 -6.06 -8.76 7.35
N GLN A 169 -6.31 -8.46 6.07
CA GLN A 169 -7.63 -8.59 5.47
C GLN A 169 -8.16 -10.03 5.52
N ALA A 170 -7.33 -11.04 5.22
CA ALA A 170 -7.74 -12.44 5.29
C ALA A 170 -8.20 -12.86 6.70
N LYS A 171 -7.47 -12.40 7.74
CA LYS A 171 -7.86 -12.63 9.14
C LYS A 171 -9.18 -11.94 9.48
N LYS A 172 -9.34 -10.68 9.05
CA LYS A 172 -10.58 -9.90 9.29
C LYS A 172 -11.79 -10.57 8.65
N PHE A 173 -11.64 -11.06 7.42
CA PHE A 173 -12.70 -11.79 6.71
C PHE A 173 -13.11 -13.07 7.45
N HIS A 174 -12.13 -13.87 7.89
CA HIS A 174 -12.42 -15.10 8.63
C HIS A 174 -13.11 -14.82 9.98
N LEU A 175 -12.68 -13.79 10.72
CA LEU A 175 -13.35 -13.38 11.96
C LEU A 175 -14.78 -12.90 11.73
N LEU A 176 -15.05 -12.22 10.61
CA LEU A 176 -16.40 -11.80 10.23
C LEU A 176 -17.30 -13.00 9.91
N GLN A 177 -16.77 -14.03 9.22
CA GLN A 177 -17.50 -15.27 8.96
C GLN A 177 -17.88 -15.99 10.26
N LEU A 178 -16.92 -16.19 11.17
CA LEU A 178 -17.17 -16.83 12.47
C LEU A 178 -18.21 -16.06 13.31
N ARG A 179 -18.16 -14.73 13.29
CA ARG A 179 -19.16 -13.89 13.97
C ARG A 179 -20.55 -14.08 13.37
N GLN A 180 -20.64 -14.15 12.05
CA GLN A 180 -21.91 -14.32 11.36
C GLN A 180 -22.52 -15.70 11.66
N GLU A 181 -21.71 -16.76 11.62
CA GLU A 181 -22.11 -18.12 12.03
C GLU A 181 -22.61 -18.15 13.48
N ALA A 182 -21.86 -17.56 14.41
CA ALA A 182 -22.28 -17.49 15.81
C ALA A 182 -23.62 -16.75 16.00
N ILE A 183 -23.88 -15.67 15.26
CA ILE A 183 -25.17 -14.94 15.36
C ILE A 183 -26.34 -15.83 14.90
N PHE A 184 -26.16 -16.62 13.85
CA PHE A 184 -27.21 -17.53 13.36
C PHE A 184 -27.48 -18.72 14.29
N GLU A 185 -26.51 -19.16 15.11
CA GLU A 185 -26.75 -20.21 16.11
C GLU A 185 -27.58 -19.75 17.32
N PHE A 186 -27.77 -18.44 17.50
CA PHE A 186 -28.55 -17.85 18.61
C PHE A 186 -29.91 -17.27 18.19
N GLU A 187 -30.31 -17.38 16.91
CA GLU A 187 -31.68 -17.13 16.41
C GLU A 187 -32.47 -18.44 16.24
#